data_AF-A0A511MYC1-F1
#
_entry.id   AF-A0A511MYC1-F1
#
_cell.length_a   1.000
_cell.length_b   1.000
_cell.length_c   1.000
_cell.angle_alpha   90.00
_cell.angle_beta   90.00
_cell.angle_gamma   90.00
#
_symmetry.space_group_name_H-M   'P 1'
#
loop_
_entity.id
_entity.type
_entity.pdbx_description
1 polymer ?
#
loop_
_entity_poly.entity_id
_entity_poly.type
_entity_poly.pdbx_seq_one_letter_code
_entity_poly.pdbx_strand_id
1 'polypeptide(L)'
;MAHILHLDSSARTTGSYSRQLTREFVETWLKLTPQDTVTYRDLNTTPLPFIDQQWISAVFNPSTPPTAQEQSALTVSDLLIDELMAADVLVFGVPIYNFSVPASFKAYLDQVIRMGRTARFTSSGPEGLVKGKQAYVITASGSDFSQEPFKSLDHHTPYIKTVLNFIGITDVTFIRHHGYTPEAQQENLAAARKDIETLTREGQLTSV
;
A
#
# COMPACT_ATOMS: atom_id res chain seq x y z
N MET A 1 -21.28 3.09 -0.71
CA MET A 1 -20.29 3.89 -1.45
C MET A 1 -18.96 3.52 -0.85
N ALA A 2 -18.06 2.96 -1.65
CA ALA A 2 -16.73 2.61 -1.18
C ALA A 2 -15.81 3.84 -1.24
N HIS A 3 -14.85 3.90 -0.33
CA HIS A 3 -13.74 4.85 -0.41
C HIS A 3 -12.45 4.12 -0.79
N ILE A 4 -11.74 4.67 -1.77
CA ILE A 4 -10.49 4.11 -2.29
C ILE A 4 -9.31 4.94 -1.77
N LEU A 5 -8.34 4.29 -1.15
CA LEU A 5 -7.02 4.88 -0.93
C LEU A 5 -6.08 4.46 -2.05
N HIS A 6 -5.80 5.37 -2.98
CA HIS A 6 -4.83 5.18 -4.05
C HIS A 6 -3.49 5.78 -3.64
N LEU A 7 -2.48 4.93 -3.46
CA LEU A 7 -1.15 5.34 -3.00
C LEU A 7 -0.07 4.87 -3.99
N ASP A 8 0.73 5.81 -4.49
CA ASP A 8 1.88 5.54 -5.35
C ASP A 8 3.20 5.83 -4.62
N SER A 9 4.16 4.91 -4.74
CA SER A 9 5.48 5.01 -4.10
C SER A 9 6.67 5.02 -5.06
N SER A 10 6.42 4.94 -6.37
CA SER A 10 7.47 4.98 -7.39
C SER A 10 8.21 6.31 -7.40
N ALA A 11 9.55 6.25 -7.34
CA ALA A 11 10.43 7.41 -7.49
C ALA A 11 10.37 8.00 -8.92
N ARG A 12 10.06 7.16 -9.92
CA ARG A 12 9.79 7.62 -11.29
C ARG A 12 8.41 8.27 -11.33
N THR A 13 8.36 9.54 -11.75
CA THR A 13 7.12 10.29 -12.02
C THR A 13 6.66 10.14 -13.47
N THR A 14 7.58 9.88 -14.39
CA THR A 14 7.30 9.54 -15.80
C THR A 14 7.83 8.14 -16.13
N GLY A 15 7.15 7.43 -17.03
CA GLY A 15 7.55 6.07 -17.42
C GLY A 15 7.50 5.02 -16.30
N SER A 16 6.65 5.23 -15.28
CA SER A 16 6.44 4.27 -14.20
C SER A 16 5.24 3.37 -14.51
N TYR A 17 5.51 2.09 -14.76
CA TYR A 17 4.44 1.11 -14.99
C TYR A 17 3.55 0.91 -13.76
N SER A 18 4.10 0.94 -12.54
CA SER A 18 3.27 0.80 -11.33
C SER A 18 2.28 1.94 -11.19
N ARG A 19 2.70 3.20 -11.42
CA ARG A 19 1.80 4.38 -11.39
C ARG A 19 0.77 4.36 -12.51
N GLN A 20 1.20 3.94 -13.69
CA GLN A 20 0.30 3.81 -14.83
C GLN A 20 -0.81 2.81 -14.50
N LEU A 21 -0.45 1.63 -14.01
CA LEU A 21 -1.38 0.56 -13.72
C LEU A 21 -2.28 0.83 -12.51
N THR A 22 -1.79 1.49 -11.45
CA THR A 22 -2.65 1.92 -10.32
C THR A 22 -3.70 2.92 -10.77
N ARG A 23 -3.31 3.91 -11.59
CA ARG A 23 -4.26 4.86 -12.19
C ARG A 23 -5.29 4.14 -13.07
N GLU A 24 -4.83 3.26 -13.96
CA GLU A 24 -5.74 2.49 -14.83
C GLU A 24 -6.70 1.61 -14.01
N PHE A 25 -6.26 1.05 -12.88
CA PHE A 25 -7.12 0.31 -11.95
C PHE A 25 -8.22 1.21 -11.36
N VAL A 26 -7.86 2.36 -10.80
CA VAL A 26 -8.82 3.28 -10.17
C VAL A 26 -9.80 3.85 -11.21
N GLU A 27 -9.30 4.23 -12.40
CA GLU A 27 -10.16 4.69 -13.49
C GLU A 27 -11.15 3.63 -13.95
N THR A 28 -10.72 2.35 -14.00
CA THR A 28 -11.59 1.23 -14.37
C THR A 28 -12.62 0.95 -13.29
N TRP A 29 -12.24 1.00 -12.01
CA TRP A 29 -13.15 0.88 -10.88
C TRP A 29 -14.24 1.95 -10.92
N LEU A 30 -13.86 3.23 -11.03
CA LEU A 30 -14.81 4.36 -11.02
C LEU A 30 -15.73 4.39 -12.24
N LYS A 31 -15.32 3.84 -13.39
CA LYS A 31 -16.22 3.67 -14.54
C LYS A 31 -17.38 2.73 -14.24
N LEU A 32 -17.16 1.73 -13.39
CA LEU A 32 -18.16 0.75 -12.99
C LEU A 32 -18.97 1.23 -11.77
N THR A 33 -18.37 2.00 -10.86
CA THR A 33 -19.04 2.60 -9.69
C THR A 33 -18.74 4.10 -9.54
N PRO A 34 -19.40 4.97 -10.34
CA PRO A 34 -19.10 6.41 -10.38
C PRO A 34 -19.33 7.18 -9.07
N GLN A 35 -20.05 6.61 -8.12
CA GLN A 35 -20.35 7.17 -6.80
C GLN A 35 -19.25 6.92 -5.76
N ASP A 36 -18.31 6.01 -6.03
CA ASP A 36 -17.20 5.74 -5.13
C ASP A 36 -16.22 6.91 -5.13
N THR A 37 -15.48 7.08 -4.04
CA THR A 37 -14.60 8.24 -3.83
C THR A 37 -13.16 7.82 -3.69
N VAL A 38 -12.21 8.74 -3.95
CA VAL A 38 -10.77 8.44 -3.93
C VAL A 38 -10.02 9.47 -3.11
N THR A 39 -9.18 9.00 -2.19
CA THR A 39 -8.05 9.75 -1.65
C THR A 39 -6.79 9.29 -2.38
N TYR A 40 -6.11 10.22 -3.04
CA TYR A 40 -4.85 9.95 -3.74
C TYR A 40 -3.64 10.47 -2.95
N ARG A 41 -2.60 9.63 -2.84
CA ARG A 41 -1.31 9.99 -2.26
C ARG A 41 -0.15 9.57 -3.14
N ASP A 42 0.76 10.51 -3.34
CA ASP A 42 2.04 10.27 -3.98
C ASP A 42 3.16 10.43 -2.95
N LEU A 43 3.73 9.31 -2.51
CA LEU A 43 4.76 9.29 -1.47
C LEU A 43 6.12 9.83 -1.93
N ASN A 44 6.29 10.08 -3.24
CA ASN A 44 7.52 10.65 -3.78
C ASN A 44 7.41 12.16 -3.98
N THR A 45 6.28 12.67 -4.48
CA THR A 45 6.08 14.12 -4.65
C THR A 45 5.65 14.80 -3.35
N THR A 46 5.06 14.05 -2.42
CA THR A 46 4.72 14.51 -1.08
C THR A 46 5.39 13.58 -0.06
N PRO A 47 6.72 13.72 0.14
CA PRO A 47 7.47 12.81 0.98
C PRO A 47 7.00 12.90 2.43
N LEU A 48 6.98 11.75 3.09
CA LEU A 48 6.63 11.63 4.50
C LEU A 48 7.87 11.78 5.38
N PRO A 49 7.73 12.33 6.60
CA PRO A 49 8.81 12.28 7.58
C PRO A 49 9.08 10.82 7.97
N PHE A 50 10.35 10.50 8.16
CA PHE A 50 10.72 9.26 8.85
C PHE A 50 10.34 9.35 10.33
N ILE A 51 10.12 8.20 10.96
CA ILE A 51 9.97 8.15 12.41
C ILE A 51 11.26 8.63 13.08
N ASP A 52 11.13 9.45 14.11
CA ASP A 52 12.24 10.03 14.87
C ASP A 52 12.05 9.80 16.38
N GLN A 53 12.93 10.38 17.19
CA GLN A 53 12.87 10.22 18.64
C GLN A 53 11.56 10.76 19.23
N GLN A 54 11.07 11.89 18.73
CA GLN A 54 9.82 12.50 19.19
C GLN A 54 8.63 11.59 18.88
N TRP A 55 8.57 11.05 17.66
CA TRP A 55 7.55 10.08 17.29
C TRP A 55 7.59 8.83 18.18
N ILE A 56 8.79 8.26 18.40
CA ILE A 56 8.96 7.09 19.26
C ILE A 56 8.51 7.39 20.70
N SER A 57 8.95 8.50 21.28
CA SER A 57 8.54 8.92 22.63
C SER A 57 7.02 9.02 22.75
N ALA A 58 6.38 9.67 21.77
CA ALA A 58 4.94 9.87 21.76
C ALA A 58 4.14 8.56 21.63
N VAL A 59 4.58 7.64 20.75
CA VAL A 59 3.88 6.37 20.52
C VAL A 59 4.08 5.37 21.67
N PHE A 60 5.25 5.34 22.28
CA PHE A 60 5.59 4.36 23.32
C PHE A 60 5.35 4.84 24.76
N ASN A 61 4.97 6.12 24.97
CA ASN A 61 4.51 6.63 26.28
C ASN A 61 3.10 7.26 26.20
N PRO A 62 2.06 6.50 25.82
CA PRO A 62 0.71 7.05 25.61
C PRO A 62 0.02 7.50 26.91
N SER A 63 0.52 7.09 28.08
CA SER A 63 0.00 7.50 29.39
C SER A 63 0.36 8.94 29.77
N THR A 64 1.29 9.57 29.05
CA THR A 64 1.70 10.95 29.30
C THR A 64 1.17 11.84 28.16
N PRO A 65 0.57 13.00 28.45
CA PRO A 65 0.20 13.94 27.39
C PRO A 65 1.43 14.32 26.55
N PRO A 66 1.35 14.26 25.22
CA PRO A 66 2.49 14.58 24.37
C PRO A 66 2.86 16.06 24.49
N THR A 67 4.15 16.34 24.45
CA THR A 67 4.67 17.69 24.23
C THR A 67 4.22 18.22 22.85
N ALA A 68 4.35 19.52 22.62
CA ALA A 68 4.02 20.11 21.31
C ALA A 68 4.81 19.49 20.15
N GLN A 69 6.07 19.09 20.39
CA GLN A 69 6.92 18.45 19.38
C GLN A 69 6.47 17.02 19.08
N GLU A 70 6.15 16.26 20.13
CA GLU A 70 5.59 14.91 20.01
C GLU A 70 4.23 14.93 19.30
N GLN A 71 3.35 15.87 19.65
CA GLN A 71 2.06 16.04 18.99
C GLN A 71 2.21 16.39 17.50
N SER A 72 3.19 17.26 17.18
CA SER A 72 3.52 17.59 15.79
C SER A 72 4.00 16.36 15.03
N ALA A 73 4.88 15.54 15.64
CA ALA A 73 5.37 14.31 15.04
C ALA A 73 4.24 13.28 14.79
N LEU A 74 3.24 13.22 15.67
CA LEU A 74 2.08 12.33 15.52
C LEU A 74 1.06 12.81 14.48
N THR A 75 1.00 14.11 14.17
CA THR A 75 -0.05 14.67 13.31
C THR A 75 -0.09 14.01 11.92
N VAL A 76 1.08 13.75 11.33
CA VAL A 76 1.16 13.06 10.02
C VAL A 76 0.73 11.60 10.16
N SER A 77 1.17 10.92 11.22
CA SER A 77 0.78 9.54 11.50
C SER A 77 -0.73 9.40 11.67
N ASP A 78 -1.35 10.29 12.44
CA ASP A 78 -2.79 10.30 12.70
C ASP A 78 -3.56 10.46 11.38
N LEU A 79 -3.17 11.42 10.54
CA LEU A 79 -3.79 11.63 9.23
C LEU A 79 -3.71 10.37 8.35
N LEU A 80 -2.52 9.75 8.25
CA LEU A 80 -2.33 8.57 7.39
C LEU A 80 -3.10 7.35 7.89
N ILE A 81 -3.21 7.19 9.21
CA ILE A 81 -4.02 6.13 9.82
C ILE A 81 -5.50 6.39 9.54
N ASP A 82 -5.97 7.63 9.67
CA ASP A 82 -7.37 7.96 9.47
C ASP A 82 -7.80 7.75 8.01
N GLU A 83 -6.94 8.11 7.04
CA GLU A 83 -7.15 7.80 5.63
C GLU A 83 -7.20 6.28 5.37
N LEU A 84 -6.27 5.51 5.97
CA LEU A 84 -6.25 4.05 5.85
C LEU A 84 -7.52 3.41 6.45
N MET A 85 -7.99 3.92 7.58
CA MET A 85 -9.18 3.43 8.26
C MET A 85 -10.46 3.77 7.48
N ALA A 86 -10.51 4.95 6.85
CA ALA A 86 -11.65 5.42 6.07
C ALA A 86 -11.83 4.70 4.73
N ALA A 87 -10.75 4.16 4.15
CA ALA A 87 -10.82 3.44 2.87
C ALA A 87 -11.38 2.03 3.03
N ASP A 88 -12.15 1.53 2.07
CA ASP A 88 -12.59 0.14 1.97
C ASP A 88 -11.69 -0.64 1.00
N VAL A 89 -11.19 0.05 -0.02
CA VAL A 89 -10.32 -0.48 -1.07
C VAL A 89 -8.99 0.25 -1.06
N LEU A 90 -7.90 -0.51 -1.06
CA LEU A 90 -6.55 0.00 -1.05
C LEU A 90 -5.90 -0.34 -2.39
N VAL A 91 -5.40 0.67 -3.11
CA VAL A 91 -4.72 0.50 -4.40
C VAL A 91 -3.30 1.03 -4.26
N PHE A 92 -2.34 0.12 -4.08
CA PHE A 92 -0.96 0.46 -3.75
C PHE A 92 0.00 0.18 -4.92
N GLY A 93 0.61 1.24 -5.46
CA GLY A 93 1.68 1.16 -6.45
C GLY A 93 3.03 1.05 -5.78
N VAL A 94 3.58 -0.18 -5.73
CA VAL A 94 4.82 -0.48 -5.01
C VAL A 94 5.80 -1.18 -5.96
N PRO A 95 6.67 -0.42 -6.67
CA PRO A 95 7.69 -1.03 -7.52
C PRO A 95 8.80 -1.67 -6.68
N ILE A 96 9.51 -2.64 -7.26
CA ILE A 96 10.66 -3.28 -6.61
C ILE A 96 11.90 -2.44 -6.87
N TYR A 97 12.51 -1.90 -5.81
CA TYR A 97 13.83 -1.29 -5.83
C TYR A 97 14.78 -2.10 -4.94
N ASN A 98 15.89 -2.56 -5.51
CA ASN A 98 16.89 -3.36 -4.80
C ASN A 98 16.24 -4.48 -3.96
N PHE A 99 15.46 -5.34 -4.62
CA PHE A 99 14.83 -6.55 -4.04
C PHE A 99 13.67 -6.30 -3.06
N SER A 100 13.37 -5.05 -2.68
CA SER A 100 12.31 -4.74 -1.71
C SER A 100 11.47 -3.52 -2.11
N VAL A 101 10.65 -3.03 -1.17
CA VAL A 101 9.78 -1.87 -1.33
C VAL A 101 10.57 -0.56 -1.40
N PRO A 102 10.02 0.51 -2.02
CA PRO A 102 10.64 1.83 -1.95
C PRO A 102 10.71 2.33 -0.51
N ALA A 103 11.78 3.08 -0.17
CA ALA A 103 11.94 3.65 1.16
C ALA A 103 10.78 4.57 1.57
N SER A 104 10.17 5.27 0.59
CA SER A 104 8.97 6.08 0.81
C SER A 104 7.76 5.25 1.26
N PHE A 105 7.58 4.05 0.68
CA PHE A 105 6.54 3.10 1.12
C PHE A 105 6.83 2.56 2.52
N LYS A 106 8.10 2.26 2.83
CA LYS A 106 8.51 1.89 4.19
C LYS A 106 8.20 3.00 5.20
N ALA A 107 8.47 4.26 4.85
CA ALA A 107 8.15 5.40 5.70
C ALA A 107 6.63 5.52 5.95
N TYR A 108 5.80 5.31 4.92
CA TYR A 108 4.35 5.23 5.10
C TYR A 108 3.93 4.12 6.06
N LEU A 109 4.48 2.92 5.89
CA LEU A 109 4.20 1.78 6.79
C LEU A 109 4.60 2.10 8.24
N ASP A 110 5.77 2.72 8.45
CA ASP A 110 6.22 3.13 9.79
C ASP A 110 5.27 4.13 10.45
N GLN A 111 4.66 5.02 9.66
CA GLN A 111 3.69 5.98 10.17
C GLN A 111 2.33 5.33 10.51
N VAL A 112 1.89 4.32 9.77
CA VAL A 112 0.55 3.72 9.95
C VAL A 112 0.53 2.52 10.89
N ILE A 113 1.66 1.85 11.14
CA ILE A 113 1.74 0.73 12.08
C ILE A 113 1.91 1.29 13.50
N ARG A 114 0.80 1.48 14.21
CA ARG A 114 0.78 2.00 15.58
C ARG A 114 -0.06 1.13 16.51
N MET A 115 0.57 0.74 17.61
CA MET A 115 -0.09 0.01 18.70
C MET A 115 -1.20 0.86 19.32
N GLY A 116 -2.38 0.27 19.50
CA GLY A 116 -3.60 0.96 19.95
C GLY A 116 -4.39 1.65 18.85
N ARG A 117 -3.88 1.74 17.60
CA ARG A 117 -4.58 2.35 16.46
C ARG A 117 -4.84 1.36 15.33
N THR A 118 -3.80 0.71 14.83
CA THR A 118 -3.89 -0.25 13.70
C THR A 118 -3.52 -1.68 14.08
N ALA A 119 -2.91 -1.87 15.25
CA ALA A 119 -2.69 -3.18 15.87
C ALA A 119 -2.77 -3.08 17.39
N ARG A 120 -2.98 -4.19 18.09
CA ARG A 120 -2.86 -4.31 19.55
C ARG A 120 -2.25 -5.65 19.95
N PHE A 121 -1.70 -5.74 21.16
CA PHE A 121 -1.34 -7.04 21.73
C PHE A 121 -2.49 -7.58 22.58
N THR A 122 -2.78 -8.86 22.41
CA THR A 122 -3.74 -9.61 23.21
C THR A 122 -3.03 -10.77 23.91
N SER A 123 -3.72 -11.47 24.79
CA SER A 123 -3.21 -12.72 25.38
C SER A 123 -2.89 -13.81 24.35
N SER A 124 -3.45 -13.72 23.14
CA SER A 124 -3.23 -14.67 22.04
C SER A 124 -2.19 -14.20 21.02
N GLY A 125 -1.52 -13.07 21.27
CA GLY A 125 -0.56 -12.46 20.36
C GLY A 125 -1.07 -11.16 19.72
N PRO A 126 -0.37 -10.64 18.69
CA PRO A 126 -0.78 -9.42 18.00
C PRO A 126 -2.09 -9.60 17.25
N GLU A 127 -2.96 -8.60 17.35
CA GLU A 127 -4.22 -8.50 16.64
C GLU A 127 -4.24 -7.21 15.82
N GLY A 128 -4.33 -7.32 14.50
CA GLY A 128 -4.55 -6.19 13.62
C GLY A 128 -5.96 -5.61 13.78
N LEU A 129 -6.12 -4.29 13.66
CA LEU A 129 -7.39 -3.57 13.87
C LEU A 129 -8.00 -3.03 12.56
N VAL A 130 -7.23 -3.04 11.47
CA VAL A 130 -7.67 -2.58 10.15
C VAL A 130 -8.32 -3.75 9.41
N LYS A 131 -9.63 -3.93 9.61
CA LYS A 131 -10.41 -5.06 9.07
C LYS A 131 -11.28 -4.66 7.88
N GLY A 132 -11.75 -5.67 7.14
CA GLY A 132 -12.72 -5.48 6.06
C GLY A 132 -12.18 -4.68 4.87
N LYS A 133 -10.87 -4.65 4.67
CA LYS A 133 -10.22 -3.95 3.57
C LYS A 133 -9.85 -4.92 2.46
N GLN A 134 -10.04 -4.50 1.20
CA GLN A 134 -9.49 -5.17 0.03
C GLN A 134 -8.24 -4.43 -0.44
N ALA A 135 -7.09 -5.10 -0.49
CA ALA A 135 -5.85 -4.49 -0.93
C ALA A 135 -5.38 -5.04 -2.28
N TYR A 136 -5.23 -4.16 -3.25
CA TYR A 136 -4.63 -4.43 -4.56
C TYR A 136 -3.24 -3.80 -4.60
N VAL A 137 -2.21 -4.64 -4.65
CA VAL A 137 -0.81 -4.22 -4.69
C VAL A 137 -0.30 -4.41 -6.12
N ILE A 138 -0.07 -3.30 -6.80
CA ILE A 138 0.46 -3.25 -8.15
C ILE A 138 1.97 -3.11 -8.10
N THR A 139 2.67 -4.12 -8.60
CA THR A 139 4.14 -4.19 -8.57
C THR A 139 4.73 -4.02 -9.96
N ALA A 140 5.83 -3.26 -10.08
CA ALA A 140 6.60 -3.16 -11.32
C ALA A 140 8.09 -3.45 -11.04
N SER A 141 8.74 -4.23 -11.91
CA SER A 141 10.14 -4.64 -11.72
C SER A 141 10.83 -5.02 -13.04
N GLY A 142 12.16 -5.15 -13.02
CA GLY A 142 12.92 -5.59 -14.20
C GLY A 142 12.90 -7.11 -14.44
N SER A 143 12.50 -7.91 -13.45
CA SER A 143 12.58 -9.38 -13.46
C SER A 143 11.37 -10.00 -12.77
N ASP A 144 11.00 -11.23 -13.12
CA ASP A 144 9.90 -11.91 -12.43
C ASP A 144 10.36 -12.51 -11.10
N PHE A 145 10.04 -11.83 -10.00
CA PHE A 145 10.32 -12.29 -8.63
C PHE A 145 9.35 -13.37 -8.13
N SER A 146 8.32 -13.72 -8.90
CA SER A 146 7.39 -14.80 -8.51
C SER A 146 7.88 -16.20 -8.90
N GLN A 147 8.91 -16.28 -9.74
CA GLN A 147 9.44 -17.52 -10.32
C GLN A 147 10.96 -17.63 -10.13
N GLU A 148 11.48 -18.85 -10.25
CA GLU A 148 12.93 -19.07 -10.27
C GLU A 148 13.58 -18.39 -11.50
N PRO A 149 14.83 -17.90 -11.41
CA PRO A 149 15.74 -17.99 -10.26
C PRO A 149 15.63 -16.83 -9.26
N PHE A 150 14.71 -15.88 -9.48
CA PHE A 150 14.62 -14.66 -8.67
C PHE A 150 13.72 -14.80 -7.44
N LYS A 151 12.94 -15.88 -7.34
CA LYS A 151 11.97 -16.12 -6.26
C LYS A 151 12.57 -16.01 -4.86
N SER A 152 13.78 -16.55 -4.65
CA SER A 152 14.45 -16.45 -3.34
C SER A 152 14.93 -15.05 -2.99
N LEU A 153 14.97 -14.14 -3.97
CA LEU A 153 15.37 -12.74 -3.82
C LEU A 153 14.17 -11.80 -3.63
N ASP A 154 12.95 -12.34 -3.53
CA ASP A 154 11.75 -11.55 -3.27
C ASP A 154 11.65 -11.17 -1.79
N HIS A 155 12.19 -9.99 -1.44
CA HIS A 155 11.98 -9.34 -0.15
C HIS A 155 10.89 -8.26 -0.23
N HIS A 156 10.06 -8.30 -1.27
CA HIS A 156 9.01 -7.32 -1.54
C HIS A 156 7.64 -7.89 -1.19
N THR A 157 7.16 -8.91 -1.90
CA THR A 157 5.81 -9.45 -1.70
C THR A 157 5.62 -10.07 -0.31
N PRO A 158 6.55 -10.89 0.22
CA PRO A 158 6.42 -11.43 1.57
C PRO A 158 6.42 -10.35 2.65
N TYR A 159 7.22 -9.29 2.47
CA TYR A 159 7.27 -8.17 3.40
C TYR A 159 5.93 -7.43 3.45
N ILE A 160 5.37 -7.06 2.28
CA ILE A 160 4.06 -6.38 2.20
C ILE A 160 2.96 -7.25 2.82
N LYS A 161 2.90 -8.55 2.49
CA LYS A 161 1.92 -9.47 3.10
C LYS A 161 2.06 -9.51 4.62
N THR A 162 3.30 -9.59 5.13
CA THR A 162 3.56 -9.64 6.57
C THR A 162 3.01 -8.39 7.27
N VAL A 163 3.33 -7.19 6.77
CA VAL A 163 2.92 -5.94 7.42
C VAL A 163 1.42 -5.68 7.30
N LEU A 164 0.81 -5.96 6.15
CA LEU A 164 -0.63 -5.78 5.96
C LEU A 164 -1.43 -6.77 6.82
N ASN A 165 -1.02 -8.05 6.85
CA ASN A 165 -1.64 -9.05 7.72
C ASN A 165 -1.52 -8.67 9.20
N PHE A 166 -0.35 -8.15 9.61
CA PHE A 166 -0.12 -7.73 10.99
C PHE A 166 -1.12 -6.66 11.46
N ILE A 167 -1.43 -5.68 10.61
CA ILE A 167 -2.45 -4.65 10.92
C ILE A 167 -3.88 -5.09 10.60
N GLY A 168 -4.09 -6.29 10.05
CA GLY A 168 -5.40 -6.92 9.91
C GLY A 168 -5.97 -6.96 8.49
N ILE A 169 -5.23 -6.45 7.51
CA ILE A 169 -5.59 -6.46 6.09
C ILE A 169 -5.10 -7.79 5.51
N THR A 170 -6.04 -8.72 5.35
CA THR A 170 -5.75 -10.12 4.95
C THR A 170 -6.15 -10.45 3.53
N ASP A 171 -7.08 -9.68 2.95
CA ASP A 171 -7.44 -9.77 1.54
C ASP A 171 -6.47 -8.91 0.72
N VAL A 172 -5.39 -9.54 0.26
CA VAL A 172 -4.30 -8.88 -0.48
C VAL A 172 -4.06 -9.58 -1.81
N THR A 173 -4.40 -8.89 -2.89
CA THR A 173 -4.20 -9.33 -4.26
C THR A 173 -3.05 -8.57 -4.92
N PHE A 174 -2.19 -9.28 -5.64
CA PHE A 174 -1.03 -8.69 -6.33
C PHE A 174 -1.24 -8.70 -7.83
N ILE A 175 -1.12 -7.54 -8.47
CA ILE A 175 -1.10 -7.38 -9.93
C ILE A 175 0.34 -7.08 -10.33
N ARG A 176 0.93 -7.92 -11.18
CA ARG A 176 2.36 -7.88 -11.45
C ARG A 176 2.66 -7.39 -12.86
N HIS A 177 3.57 -6.44 -12.94
CA HIS A 177 4.29 -6.07 -14.14
C HIS A 177 5.78 -6.34 -13.96
N HIS A 178 6.39 -7.00 -14.93
CA HIS A 178 7.84 -7.21 -14.95
C HIS A 178 8.36 -7.20 -16.39
N GLY A 179 9.65 -6.92 -16.58
CA GLY A 179 10.28 -7.07 -17.91
C GLY A 179 11.51 -6.20 -18.09
N TYR A 180 12.58 -6.80 -18.59
CA TYR A 180 13.82 -6.12 -18.94
C TYR A 180 13.84 -5.64 -20.40
N THR A 181 13.27 -6.42 -21.32
CA THR A 181 13.17 -6.06 -22.73
C THR A 181 11.85 -5.37 -23.05
N PRO A 182 11.77 -4.54 -24.11
CA PRO A 182 10.53 -3.89 -24.54
C PRO A 182 9.38 -4.87 -24.82
N GLU A 183 9.69 -6.04 -25.40
CA GLU A 183 8.69 -7.07 -25.74
C GLU A 183 8.06 -7.64 -24.47
N ALA A 184 8.90 -8.03 -23.49
CA ALA A 184 8.43 -8.53 -22.20
C ALA A 184 7.63 -7.45 -21.44
N GLN A 185 8.08 -6.19 -21.50
CA GLN A 185 7.35 -5.08 -20.89
C GLN A 185 5.95 -4.89 -21.48
N GLN A 186 5.81 -5.02 -22.81
CA GLN A 186 4.54 -4.87 -23.50
C GLN A 186 3.59 -6.06 -23.24
N GLU A 187 4.11 -7.29 -23.28
CA GLU A 187 3.34 -8.50 -22.99
C GLU A 187 2.80 -8.47 -21.55
N ASN A 188 3.68 -8.22 -20.58
CA ASN A 188 3.28 -8.18 -19.17
C ASN A 188 2.41 -6.97 -18.83
N LEU A 189 2.50 -5.87 -19.59
CA LEU A 189 1.55 -4.76 -19.46
C LEU A 189 0.14 -5.18 -19.89
N ALA A 190 0.01 -5.93 -20.99
CA ALA A 190 -1.27 -6.44 -21.44
C ALA A 190 -1.87 -7.45 -20.45
N ALA A 191 -1.04 -8.34 -19.88
CA ALA A 191 -1.47 -9.27 -18.84
C ALA A 191 -1.98 -8.53 -17.58
N ALA A 192 -1.21 -7.56 -17.08
CA ALA A 192 -1.62 -6.77 -15.91
C ALA A 192 -2.94 -6.02 -16.13
N ARG A 193 -3.19 -5.49 -17.34
CA ARG A 193 -4.46 -4.85 -17.68
C ARG A 193 -5.64 -5.81 -17.66
N LYS A 194 -5.45 -7.04 -18.14
CA LYS A 194 -6.48 -8.09 -18.08
C LYS A 194 -6.81 -8.45 -16.64
N ASP A 195 -5.79 -8.53 -15.77
CA ASP A 195 -6.00 -8.73 -14.33
C ASP A 195 -6.79 -7.57 -13.72
N ILE A 196 -6.46 -6.32 -14.06
CA ILE A 196 -7.22 -5.13 -13.62
C ILE A 196 -8.69 -5.24 -14.02
N GLU A 197 -8.98 -5.55 -15.30
CA GLU A 197 -10.36 -5.67 -15.79
C GLU A 197 -11.15 -6.76 -15.06
N THR A 198 -10.49 -7.86 -14.70
CA THR A 198 -11.12 -8.98 -13.98
C THR A 198 -11.38 -8.62 -12.52
N LEU A 199 -10.32 -8.17 -11.82
CA LEU A 199 -10.35 -7.90 -10.39
C LEU A 199 -11.24 -6.70 -10.02
N THR A 200 -11.31 -5.66 -10.86
CA THR A 200 -12.23 -4.54 -10.61
C THR A 200 -13.69 -4.96 -10.66
N ARG A 201 -14.04 -5.96 -11.48
CA ARG A 201 -15.40 -6.53 -11.50
C ARG A 201 -15.67 -7.41 -10.29
N GLU A 202 -14.71 -8.26 -9.91
CA GLU A 202 -14.83 -9.16 -8.76
C GLU A 202 -14.90 -8.41 -7.43
N GLY A 203 -14.02 -7.41 -7.22
CA GLY A 203 -13.98 -6.61 -6.00
C GLY A 203 -15.30 -5.90 -5.71
N GLN A 204 -16.00 -5.47 -6.75
CA GLN A 204 -17.31 -4.84 -6.63
C GLN A 204 -18.41 -5.81 -6.18
N LEU A 205 -18.34 -7.09 -6.59
CA LEU A 205 -19.33 -8.10 -6.17
C LEU A 205 -19.20 -8.45 -4.68
N THR A 206 -17.97 -8.37 -4.15
CA THR A 206 -17.67 -8.62 -2.73
C THR A 206 -17.89 -7.42 -1.80
N SER A 207 -18.17 -6.24 -2.36
CA SER A 207 -18.38 -4.99 -1.62
C SER A 207 -19.87 -4.69 -1.34
N VAL A 208 -20.77 -5.64 -1.65
CA VAL A 208 -22.24 -5.55 -1.47
C VAL A 208 -22.71 -6.34 -0.24
#